data_AF-G4QJ80-F1
#
_entry.id   AF-G4QJ80-F1
#
_cell.length_a   1.000
_cell.length_b   1.000
_cell.length_c   1.000
_cell.angle_alpha   90.00
_cell.angle_beta   90.00
_cell.angle_gamma   90.00
#
_symmetry.space_group_name_H-M   'P 1'
#
loop_
_entity.id
_entity.type
_entity.pdbx_description
1 polymer ?
#
loop_
_entity_poly.entity_id
_entity_poly.type
_entity_poly.pdbx_seq_one_letter_code
_entity_poly.pdbx_strand_id
1 'polypeptide(L)' 'MNGILSGFLFGATAVALVLGLSCIVMAFLSGKTGAEGMREKIEYGFMGFSGLAITLLLGYAAA' A
#
# COMPACT_ATOMS: atom_id res chain seq x y z
N MET A 1 23.91 11.64 -0.91
CA MET A 1 23.27 10.49 -1.59
C MET A 1 23.26 10.75 -3.09
N ASN A 2 23.52 9.74 -3.92
CA ASN A 2 23.51 9.88 -5.38
C ASN A 2 22.11 10.34 -5.83
N GLY A 3 21.97 11.46 -6.55
CA GLY A 3 20.65 12.05 -6.86
C GLY A 3 19.68 11.11 -7.58
N ILE A 4 20.22 10.16 -8.36
CA ILE A 4 19.46 9.09 -9.01
C ILE A 4 18.84 8.13 -7.99
N LEU A 5 19.59 7.77 -6.94
CA LEU A 5 19.12 6.86 -5.88
C LEU A 5 18.01 7.52 -5.04
N SER A 6 18.14 8.81 -4.73
CA SER A 6 17.10 9.58 -4.04
C SER A 6 15.82 9.70 -4.88
N GLY A 7 15.95 9.94 -6.19
CA GLY A 7 14.79 9.96 -7.10
C GLY A 7 14.08 8.61 -7.19
N PHE A 8 14.84 7.51 -7.22
CA PHE A 8 14.28 6.16 -7.23
C PHE A 8 13.56 5.82 -5.92
N LEU A 9 14.15 6.14 -4.77
CA LEU A 9 13.53 5.95 -3.45
C LEU A 9 12.22 6.73 -3.33
N PHE A 10 12.19 7.99 -3.80
CA PHE A 10 10.96 8.78 -3.82
C PHE A 10 9.88 8.14 -4.71
N GLY A 11 10.24 7.72 -5.93
CA GLY A 11 9.33 7.04 -6.85
C GLY A 11 8.79 5.73 -6.27
N ALA A 12 9.65 4.90 -5.69
CA ALA A 12 9.26 3.66 -5.03
C ALA A 12 8.32 3.89 -3.84
N THR A 13 8.61 4.92 -3.02
CA THR A 13 7.76 5.29 -1.88
C THR A 13 6.38 5.75 -2.36
N ALA A 14 6.31 6.59 -3.39
CA ALA A 14 5.04 7.06 -3.95
C ALA A 14 4.22 5.91 -4.54
N VAL A 15 4.85 4.99 -5.27
CA VAL A 15 4.17 3.81 -5.84
C VAL A 15 3.64 2.89 -4.74
N ALA A 16 4.45 2.61 -3.71
CA ALA A 16 4.03 1.80 -2.56
C ALA A 16 2.83 2.42 -1.83
N LEU A 17 2.84 3.75 -1.65
CA LEU A 17 1.74 4.49 -1.01
C LEU A 17 0.45 4.35 -1.82
N VAL A 18 0.51 4.60 -3.13
CA VAL A 18 -0.67 4.57 -4.01
C VAL A 18 -1.24 3.15 -4.10
N LEU A 19 -0.40 2.13 -4.20
CA LEU A 19 -0.83 0.72 -4.19
C LEU A 19 -1.47 0.32 -2.86
N GLY A 20 -0.87 0.71 -1.73
CA GLY A 20 -1.41 0.47 -0.39
C GLY A 20 -2.78 1.12 -0.21
N LEU A 21 -2.91 2.41 -0.53
CA LEU A 21 -4.18 3.14 -0.47
C LEU A 21 -5.24 2.52 -1.38
N SER A 22 -4.87 2.11 -2.59
CA SER A 22 -5.80 1.47 -3.54
C SER A 22 -6.36 0.16 -2.99
N CYS A 23 -5.54 -0.66 -2.33
CA CYS A 23 -6.00 -1.89 -1.68
C CYS A 23 -6.92 -1.59 -0.49
N ILE A 24 -6.61 -0.56 0.32
CA ILE A 24 -7.51 -0.13 1.41
C ILE A 24 -8.86 0.26 0.84
N VAL A 25 -8.89 1.06 -0.23
CA VAL A 25 -10.12 1.51 -0.88
C VAL A 25 -10.93 0.33 -1.42
N MET A 26 -10.28 -0.68 -2.04
CA MET A 26 -10.96 -1.92 -2.46
C MET A 26 -11.54 -2.72 -1.29
N ALA A 27 -10.85 -2.74 -0.14
CA ALA A 27 -11.38 -3.38 1.08
C ALA A 27 -12.69 -2.71 1.54
N PHE A 28 -12.87 -1.41 1.33
CA PHE A 28 -14.13 -0.72 1.64
C PHE A 28 -15.19 -0.85 0.54
N LEU A 29 -14.79 -0.92 -0.72
CA LEU A 29 -15.68 -1.01 -1.88
C LEU A 29 -16.14 -2.44 -2.23
N SER A 30 -15.64 -3.48 -1.56
CA SER A 30 -16.06 -4.85 -1.85
C SER A 30 -17.58 -5.00 -1.74
N GLY A 31 -18.23 -5.16 -2.90
CA GLY A 31 -19.69 -5.26 -3.04
C GLY A 31 -20.25 -6.67 -2.84
N LYS A 32 -19.39 -7.64 -2.48
CA LYS A 32 -19.83 -9.00 -2.16
C LYS A 32 -20.33 -9.08 -0.73
N THR A 33 -21.49 -9.69 -0.56
CA THR A 33 -22.14 -9.94 0.74
C THR A 33 -21.99 -11.40 1.15
N GLY A 34 -21.72 -11.66 2.43
CA GLY A 34 -21.55 -13.01 2.98
C GLY A 34 -20.09 -13.37 3.28
N ALA A 35 -19.80 -14.67 3.40
CA ALA A 35 -18.48 -15.18 3.80
C ALA A 35 -17.35 -14.79 2.83
N GLU A 36 -17.65 -14.68 1.54
CA GLU A 36 -16.68 -14.30 0.51
C GLU A 36 -16.30 -12.81 0.59
N GLY A 37 -17.28 -11.93 0.83
CA GLY A 37 -17.06 -10.50 1.00
C GLY A 37 -16.23 -10.16 2.23
N MET A 38 -16.41 -10.90 3.33
CA MET A 38 -15.57 -10.77 4.52
C MET A 38 -14.12 -11.15 4.23
N ARG A 39 -13.89 -12.19 3.42
CA ARG A 39 -12.55 -12.67 3.07
C ARG A 39 -11.80 -11.67 2.20
N GLU A 40 -12.44 -11.14 1.15
CA GLU A 40 -11.86 -10.09 0.31
C GLU A 40 -11.53 -8.82 1.12
N LYS A 41 -12.40 -8.43 2.05
CA LYS A 41 -12.13 -7.31 2.97
C LYS A 41 -10.82 -7.48 3.75
N ILE A 42 -10.57 -8.69 4.25
CA ILE A 42 -9.38 -9.01 5.03
C ILE A 42 -8.15 -9.06 4.12
N GLU A 43 -8.24 -9.68 2.94
CA GLU A 43 -7.14 -9.78 1.99
C GLU A 43 -6.71 -8.39 1.49
N TYR A 44 -7.66 -7.59 0.98
CA TYR A 44 -7.39 -6.22 0.53
C TYR A 44 -6.97 -5.29 1.69
N GLY A 45 -7.52 -5.49 2.89
CA GLY A 45 -7.15 -4.75 4.08
C GLY A 45 -5.71 -5.01 4.52
N PHE A 46 -5.32 -6.29 4.60
CA PHE A 46 -3.95 -6.70 4.94
C PHE A 46 -2.94 -6.24 3.88
N MET A 47 -3.29 -6.36 2.61
CA MET A 47 -2.46 -5.91 1.49
C MET A 47 -2.32 -4.37 1.49
N GLY A 48 -3.37 -3.65 1.88
CA GLY A 48 -3.32 -2.20 2.05
C GLY A 48 -2.43 -1.75 3.21
N PHE A 49 -2.58 -2.37 4.38
CA PHE A 49 -1.76 -2.05 5.56
C PHE A 49 -0.29 -2.41 5.38
N SER A 50 0.00 -3.54 4.74
CA SER A 50 1.37 -3.91 4.39
C SER A 50 2.01 -2.94 3.39
N GLY A 51 1.25 -2.45 2.41
CA GLY A 51 1.68 -1.36 1.53
C GLY A 51 2.03 -0.07 2.29
N LEU A 52 1.23 0.31 3.28
CA LEU A 52 1.53 1.45 4.15
C LEU A 52 2.80 1.23 5.00
N ALA A 53 2.98 0.04 5.58
CA ALA A 53 4.17 -0.30 6.34
C ALA A 53 5.44 -0.21 5.48
N ILE A 54 5.40 -0.73 4.25
CA ILE A 54 6.50 -0.61 3.27
C ILE A 54 6.76 0.85 2.93
N THR A 55 5.71 1.65 2.74
CA THR A 55 5.85 3.08 2.46
C THR A 55 6.57 3.81 3.59
N LEU A 56 6.22 3.53 4.85
CA LEU A 56 6.89 4.11 6.02
C LEU A 56 8.36 3.68 6.11
N LEU A 57 8.66 2.42 5.82
CA LEU A 57 10.03 1.91 5.75
C LEU A 57 10.85 2.60 4.65
N LEU A 58 10.29 2.76 3.45
CA LEU A 58 10.95 3.45 2.34
C LEU A 58 11.11 4.94 2.63
N GLY A 59 10.11 5.57 3.26
CA GLY A 59 10.18 6.95 3.73
C GLY A 59 11.27 7.16 4.78
N TYR A 60 11.43 6.23 5.71
CA TYR A 60 12.54 6.24 6.68
C TYR A 60 13.89 6.06 5.98
N ALA A 61 14.00 5.15 5.00
CA ALA A 61 15.23 4.95 4.25
C ALA A 61 15.58 6.14 3.33
N ALA A 62 14.61 6.99 3.01
CA ALA A 62 14.78 8.19 2.18
C ALA A 62 15.03 9.48 3.00
N ALA A 63 14.84 9.44 4.32
CA ALA A 63 15.10 10.53 5.27
C ALA A 63 16.59 10.58 5.69
#